data_AF-A0A962C398-F1
#
_entry.id   AF-A0A962C398-F1
#
_cell.length_a   1.000
_cell.length_b   1.000
_cell.length_c   1.000
_cell.angle_alpha   90.00
_cell.angle_beta   90.00
_cell.angle_gamma   90.00
#
_symmetry.space_group_name_H-M   'P 1'
#
loop_
_entity.id
_entity.type
_entity.pdbx_description
1 polymer ?
#
loop_
_entity_poly.entity_id
_entity_poly.type
_entity_poly.pdbx_seq_one_letter_code
_entity_poly.pdbx_strand_id
1 'polypeptide(L)'
;MPSSSGGFDAAGTGSATIRVSNSGDLQPGARLKLPVAPGIGRVNWTCAAFAGAQCATAQGSGALDESLDGLVNGGVLEYHLDAGLAANAGAFVDLAASVVLPSGARCADEQTVPCSV
;
A
#
# COMPACT_ATOMS: atom_id res chain seq x y z
N MET A 1 -6.21 -14.94 5.15
CA MET A 1 -6.26 -13.58 5.75
C MET A 1 -4.90 -13.33 6.40
N PRO A 2 -4.01 -12.48 5.87
CA PRO A 2 -2.82 -12.09 6.61
C PRO A 2 -3.15 -10.87 7.45
N SER A 3 -3.34 -11.08 8.75
CA SER A 3 -3.38 -10.00 9.73
C SER A 3 -1.95 -9.56 10.00
N SER A 4 -1.54 -8.44 9.43
CA SER A 4 -0.28 -7.76 9.76
C SER A 4 -0.49 -6.95 11.05
N SER A 5 -0.34 -7.59 12.20
CA SER A 5 -0.36 -6.92 13.51
C SER A 5 1.00 -6.28 13.79
N GLY A 6 1.13 -4.98 13.49
CA GLY A 6 2.25 -4.14 13.96
C GLY A 6 1.92 -3.56 15.33
N GLY A 7 2.77 -3.79 16.33
CA GLY A 7 2.64 -3.20 17.67
C GLY A 7 3.38 -1.87 17.76
N PHE A 8 2.77 -0.87 18.40
CA PHE A 8 3.35 0.45 18.66
C PHE A 8 3.74 0.55 20.14
N ASP A 9 4.94 1.03 20.47
CA ASP A 9 5.39 1.32 21.83
C ASP A 9 5.14 2.79 22.23
N ALA A 10 5.14 3.07 23.54
CA ALA A 10 4.53 4.26 24.17
C ALA A 10 5.22 5.62 23.91
N ALA A 11 6.06 5.73 22.87
CA ALA A 11 6.46 7.00 22.26
C ALA A 11 5.72 7.26 20.92
N GLY A 12 4.85 6.34 20.52
CA GLY A 12 3.82 6.51 19.50
C GLY A 12 4.30 6.35 18.06
N THR A 13 5.48 5.82 17.78
CA THR A 13 5.92 5.59 16.39
C THR A 13 5.86 4.11 16.04
N GLY A 14 5.40 3.77 14.84
CA GLY A 14 5.46 2.40 14.33
C GLY A 14 5.72 2.38 12.85
N SER A 15 6.38 1.30 12.42
CA SER A 15 6.72 1.08 11.02
C SER A 15 5.88 -0.06 10.44
N ALA A 16 5.51 0.10 9.18
CA ALA A 16 4.78 -0.91 8.41
C ALA A 16 5.40 -1.04 7.02
N THR A 17 5.40 -2.26 6.47
CA THR A 17 5.88 -2.49 5.10
C THR A 17 4.72 -3.03 4.26
N ILE A 18 4.45 -2.38 3.13
CA ILE A 18 3.46 -2.81 2.14
C ILE A 18 4.22 -3.34 0.93
N ARG A 19 4.02 -4.62 0.60
CA ARG A 19 4.60 -5.23 -0.59
C ARG A 19 3.53 -5.43 -1.65
N VAL A 20 3.74 -4.86 -2.83
CA VAL A 20 2.88 -5.01 -4.01
C VAL A 20 3.66 -5.81 -5.04
N SER A 21 3.22 -7.04 -5.29
CA SER A 21 3.78 -7.91 -6.34
C SER A 21 2.76 -8.08 -7.45
N ASN A 22 3.19 -7.93 -8.69
CA ASN A 22 2.37 -8.24 -9.85
C ASN A 22 2.81 -9.57 -10.45
N SER A 23 1.95 -10.58 -10.38
CA SER A 23 2.19 -11.92 -10.95
C SER A 23 1.52 -12.15 -12.31
N GLY A 24 0.97 -11.10 -12.93
CA GLY A 24 0.26 -11.19 -14.20
C GLY A 24 0.26 -9.87 -14.97
N ASP A 25 -0.74 -9.68 -15.83
CA ASP A 25 -0.92 -8.42 -16.52
C ASP A 25 -1.60 -7.40 -15.62
N LEU A 26 -0.91 -6.28 -15.38
CA LEU A 26 -1.50 -5.16 -14.67
C LEU A 26 -2.27 -4.31 -15.68
N GLN A 27 -3.50 -3.97 -15.34
CA GLN A 27 -4.27 -3.06 -16.17
C GLN A 27 -3.82 -1.60 -15.98
N PRO A 28 -3.74 -0.81 -17.07
CA PRO A 28 -3.42 0.61 -17.00
C PRO A 28 -4.38 1.36 -16.09
N GLY A 29 -3.86 2.18 -15.18
CA GLY A 29 -4.65 2.99 -14.24
C GLY A 29 -4.95 2.32 -12.90
N ALA A 30 -4.35 1.16 -12.61
CA ALA A 30 -4.34 0.59 -11.27
C ALA A 30 -3.64 1.54 -10.28
N ARG A 31 -4.23 1.72 -9.09
CA ARG A 31 -3.68 2.61 -8.05
C ARG A 31 -3.62 1.93 -6.70
N LEU A 32 -2.55 2.19 -5.95
CA LEU A 32 -2.41 1.82 -4.55
C LEU A 32 -2.89 2.98 -3.68
N LYS A 33 -3.89 2.72 -2.83
CA LYS A 33 -4.43 3.70 -1.90
C LYS A 33 -4.24 3.27 -0.45
N LEU A 34 -3.69 4.18 0.35
CA LEU A 34 -3.59 4.08 1.79
C LEU A 34 -4.05 5.39 2.43
N PRO A 35 -5.31 5.47 2.88
CA PRO A 35 -5.77 6.62 3.64
C PRO A 35 -5.06 6.68 5.01
N VAL A 36 -4.77 7.88 5.48
CA VAL A 36 -4.26 8.08 6.85
C VAL A 36 -5.41 7.85 7.82
N ALA A 37 -5.27 6.87 8.70
CA ALA A 37 -6.26 6.57 9.71
C ALA A 37 -6.34 7.69 10.78
N PRO A 38 -7.54 7.96 11.33
CA PRO A 38 -7.68 8.90 12.43
C PRO A 38 -6.85 8.42 13.64
N GLY A 39 -6.10 9.34 14.25
CA GLY A 39 -5.16 9.02 15.33
C GLY A 39 -3.69 8.94 14.88
N ILE A 40 -3.40 8.98 13.58
CA ILE A 40 -2.02 9.16 13.09
C ILE A 40 -1.73 10.65 12.92
N GLY A 41 -0.70 11.15 13.62
CA GLY A 41 -0.25 12.54 13.53
C GLY A 41 0.70 12.80 12.36
N ARG A 42 1.46 11.78 11.93
CA ARG A 42 2.37 11.85 10.78
C ARG A 42 2.51 10.48 10.13
N VAL A 43 2.53 10.41 8.81
CA VAL A 43 3.01 9.24 8.07
C VAL A 43 4.06 9.73 7.08
N ASN A 44 5.21 9.07 7.05
CA ASN A 44 6.16 9.17 5.95
C ASN A 44 6.24 7.82 5.28
N TRP A 45 6.45 7.80 3.98
CA TRP A 45 6.63 6.55 3.26
C TRP A 45 7.68 6.69 2.17
N THR A 46 8.35 5.58 1.88
CA THR A 46 9.33 5.45 0.80
C THR A 46 8.96 4.26 -0.07
N CYS A 47 9.22 4.35 -1.36
CA CYS A 47 8.97 3.32 -2.35
C CYS A 47 10.31 2.80 -2.89
N ALA A 48 10.48 1.48 -2.84
CA ALA A 48 11.57 0.76 -3.48
C ALA A 48 10.98 -0.14 -4.57
N ALA A 49 11.52 -0.01 -5.79
CA ALA A 49 11.10 -0.82 -6.93
C ALA A 49 12.13 -1.90 -7.24
N PHE A 50 11.64 -3.08 -7.59
CA PHE A 50 12.43 -4.26 -7.89
C PHE A 50 11.94 -4.95 -9.16
N ALA A 51 12.79 -5.81 -9.73
CA ALA A 51 12.46 -6.63 -10.90
C ALA A 51 11.92 -5.82 -12.09
N GLY A 52 12.50 -4.64 -12.35
CA GLY A 52 12.12 -3.77 -13.47
C GLY A 52 10.89 -2.90 -13.24
N ALA A 53 10.27 -2.97 -12.05
CA ALA A 53 9.23 -2.04 -11.66
C ALA A 53 9.79 -0.62 -11.48
N GLN A 54 8.91 0.37 -11.51
CA GLN A 54 9.23 1.77 -11.26
C GLN A 54 8.21 2.39 -10.29
N CYS A 55 8.72 3.03 -9.25
CA CYS A 55 7.90 3.85 -8.36
C CYS A 55 7.49 5.12 -9.10
N ALA A 56 6.20 5.46 -9.09
CA ALA A 56 5.73 6.75 -9.58
C ALA A 56 6.33 7.88 -8.73
N THR A 57 6.28 7.72 -7.40
CA THR A 57 6.93 8.60 -6.43
C THR A 57 7.84 7.78 -5.50
N ALA A 58 9.11 8.17 -5.37
CA ALA A 58 10.09 7.45 -4.55
C ALA A 58 9.88 7.62 -3.03
N GLN A 59 9.26 8.73 -2.60
CA GLN A 59 8.95 9.00 -1.20
C GLN A 59 7.88 10.08 -1.06
N GLY A 60 7.12 10.02 0.03
CA GLY A 60 6.08 10.99 0.32
C GLY A 60 5.70 11.02 1.80
N SER A 61 4.71 11.86 2.12
CA SER A 61 4.16 11.96 3.47
C SER A 61 2.65 12.08 3.42
N GLY A 62 1.97 11.56 4.44
CA GLY A 62 0.52 11.50 4.54
C GLY A 62 -0.08 10.29 3.81
N ALA A 63 -1.25 10.50 3.20
CA ALA A 63 -1.96 9.43 2.50
C ALA A 63 -1.19 9.01 1.25
N LEU A 64 -1.21 7.71 0.97
CA LEU A 64 -0.60 7.15 -0.23
C LEU A 64 -1.70 7.00 -1.31
N ASP A 65 -1.50 7.58 -2.48
CA ASP A 65 -2.36 7.38 -3.66
C ASP A 65 -1.46 7.35 -4.89
N GLU A 66 -0.85 6.20 -5.12
CA GLU A 66 0.21 6.01 -6.12
C GLU A 66 -0.29 5.22 -7.31
N SER A 67 0.11 5.65 -8.52
CA SER A 67 -0.15 4.85 -9.72
C SER A 67 0.78 3.65 -9.77
N LEU A 68 0.22 2.50 -10.13
CA LEU A 68 0.95 1.25 -10.34
C LEU A 68 1.34 1.06 -11.81
N ASP A 69 1.21 2.07 -12.68
CA ASP A 69 1.54 1.95 -14.11
C ASP A 69 2.99 1.52 -14.37
N GLY A 70 3.92 1.80 -13.45
CA GLY A 70 5.32 1.36 -13.51
C GLY A 70 5.55 -0.08 -13.04
N LEU A 71 4.52 -0.80 -12.60
CA LEU A 71 4.63 -2.17 -12.09
C LEU A 71 4.42 -3.18 -13.22
N VAL A 72 5.53 -3.69 -13.76
CA VAL A 72 5.56 -4.71 -14.82
C VAL A 72 5.20 -6.11 -14.31
N ASN A 73 4.92 -7.04 -15.23
CA ASN A 73 4.71 -8.45 -14.88
C ASN A 73 5.98 -9.03 -14.22
N GLY A 74 5.83 -9.66 -13.05
CA GLY A 74 6.91 -10.13 -12.20
C GLY A 74 7.59 -9.03 -11.39
N GLY A 75 7.18 -7.77 -11.59
CA GLY A 75 7.67 -6.61 -10.85
C GLY A 75 7.21 -6.63 -9.39
N VAL A 76 7.98 -5.96 -8.53
CA VAL A 76 7.64 -5.79 -7.11
C VAL A 76 7.91 -4.35 -6.70
N LEU A 77 6.94 -3.75 -6.02
CA LEU A 77 7.08 -2.48 -5.31
C LEU A 77 6.98 -2.74 -3.80
N GLU A 78 7.90 -2.19 -3.03
CA GLU A 78 7.89 -2.25 -1.58
C GLU A 78 7.79 -0.83 -1.02
N TYR A 79 6.78 -0.58 -0.22
CA TYR A 79 6.56 0.69 0.44
C TYR A 79 6.84 0.54 1.93
N HIS A 80 7.84 1.24 2.44
CA HIS A 80 8.09 1.33 3.87
C HIS A 80 7.40 2.56 4.42
N LEU A 81 6.61 2.39 5.46
CA LEU A 81 5.87 3.43 6.12
C LEU A 81 6.38 3.61 7.54
N ASP A 82 6.57 4.86 7.90
CA ASP A 82 6.91 5.32 9.24
C ASP A 82 5.77 6.22 9.72
N ALA A 83 4.97 5.71 10.66
CA ALA A 83 3.80 6.39 11.18
C ALA A 83 4.04 6.81 12.64
N GLY A 84 3.84 8.10 12.92
CA GLY A 84 3.75 8.65 14.26
C GLY A 84 2.28 8.84 14.66
N LEU A 85 1.84 8.11 15.68
CA LEU A 85 0.59 8.30 16.40
C LEU A 85 0.52 9.70 17.00
N ALA A 86 -0.67 10.30 16.94
CA ALA A 86 -0.97 11.52 17.65
C ALA A 86 -1.00 11.25 19.17
N ALA A 87 -0.74 12.26 19.99
CA ALA A 87 -0.73 12.15 21.45
C ALA A 87 -2.08 11.65 22.05
N ASN A 88 -3.15 11.67 21.25
CA ASN A 88 -4.50 11.22 21.61
C ASN A 88 -4.94 9.95 20.87
N ALA A 89 -4.00 9.22 20.25
CA ALA A 89 -4.34 7.98 19.55
C ALA A 89 -4.86 6.94 20.54
N GLY A 90 -5.91 6.21 20.15
CA GLY A 90 -6.38 5.05 20.91
C GLY A 90 -5.29 3.98 20.99
N ALA A 91 -5.46 2.99 21.87
CA ALA A 91 -4.47 1.92 22.09
C ALA A 91 -4.11 1.14 20.81
N PHE A 92 -4.94 1.22 19.76
CA PHE A 92 -4.71 0.60 18.45
C PHE A 92 -5.12 1.57 17.34
N VAL A 93 -4.40 1.52 16.23
CA VAL A 93 -4.72 2.22 14.99
C VAL A 93 -4.61 1.22 13.84
N ASP A 94 -5.70 1.07 13.08
CA ASP A 94 -5.73 0.21 11.89
C ASP A 94 -5.31 1.02 10.65
N LEU A 95 -4.31 0.52 9.92
CA LEU A 95 -4.01 0.96 8.56
C LEU A 95 -4.51 -0.08 7.56
N ALA A 96 -5.35 0.35 6.62
CA ALA A 96 -5.87 -0.51 5.56
C ALA A 96 -5.40 -0.02 4.19
N ALA A 97 -4.46 -0.76 3.57
CA ALA A 97 -4.05 -0.54 2.19
C ALA A 97 -5.05 -1.21 1.25
N SER A 98 -5.44 -0.54 0.17
CA SER A 98 -6.33 -1.09 -0.85
C SER A 98 -5.78 -0.81 -2.24
N VAL A 99 -5.87 -1.79 -3.13
CA VAL A 99 -5.56 -1.61 -4.56
C VAL A 99 -6.87 -1.37 -5.29
N VAL A 100 -6.96 -0.23 -5.96
CA VAL A 100 -8.10 0.12 -6.81
C VAL A 100 -7.70 -0.14 -8.25
N LEU A 101 -8.33 -1.14 -8.85
CA LEU A 101 -8.19 -1.41 -10.28
C LEU A 101 -9.21 -0.57 -11.08
N PRO A 102 -8.92 -0.20 -12.34
CA PRO A 102 -9.87 0.47 -13.21
C PRO A 102 -11.11 -0.40 -13.46
N SER A 103 -12.23 0.22 -13.82
CA SER A 103 -13.41 -0.52 -14.30
C SER A 103 -13.04 -1.33 -15.55
N GLY A 104 -13.23 -2.65 -15.50
CA GLY A 104 -12.77 -3.57 -16.56
C GLY A 104 -11.56 -4.43 -16.15
N ALA A 105 -11.06 -4.24 -14.93
CA ALA A 105 -10.13 -5.13 -14.23
C ALA A 105 -10.50 -6.60 -14.41
N ARG A 106 -9.63 -7.31 -15.12
CA ARG A 106 -9.67 -8.75 -15.27
C ARG A 106 -8.63 -9.33 -14.34
N CYS A 107 -9.05 -10.30 -13.54
CA CYS A 107 -8.15 -11.13 -12.77
C CYS A 107 -7.24 -11.92 -13.75
N ALA A 108 -6.12 -12.47 -13.27
CA ALA A 108 -5.16 -13.20 -14.13
C ALA A 108 -5.77 -14.40 -14.87
N ASP A 109 -6.96 -14.83 -14.44
CA ASP A 109 -7.82 -15.87 -15.00
C ASP A 109 -9.01 -15.31 -15.81
N GLU A 110 -8.93 -14.06 -16.27
CA GLU A 110 -9.95 -13.32 -17.03
C GLU A 110 -11.29 -13.07 -16.31
N GLN A 111 -11.38 -13.33 -14.99
CA GLN A 111 -12.60 -13.05 -14.22
C GLN A 111 -12.84 -11.55 -14.02
N THR A 112 -14.13 -11.16 -13.97
CA THR A 112 -14.57 -9.83 -13.54
C THR A 112 -14.60 -9.75 -12.01
N VAL A 113 -14.04 -8.68 -11.44
CA VAL A 113 -13.98 -8.39 -9.99
C VAL A 113 -15.33 -8.61 -9.28
N PRO A 114 -15.37 -9.20 -8.06
CA PRO A 114 -14.23 -9.55 -7.19
C PRO A 114 -13.57 -10.87 -7.58
N CYS A 115 -12.24 -10.86 -7.70
CA CYS A 115 -11.44 -12.08 -7.89
C CYS A 115 -11.69 -12.99 -6.68
N SER A 116 -12.40 -14.10 -6.87
CA SER A 116 -12.61 -15.10 -5.84
C SER A 116 -11.47 -16.11 -5.96
N VAL A 117 -10.63 -16.16 -4.91
CA VAL A 117 -9.61 -17.20 -4.73
C VAL A 117 -10.23 -18.58 -4.54
#